data_AF-A0A925ETB8-F1
#
_entry.id   AF-A0A925ETB8-F1
#
_cell.length_a   1.000
_cell.length_b   1.000
_cell.length_c   1.000
_cell.angle_alpha   90.00
_cell.angle_beta   90.00
_cell.angle_gamma   90.00
#
_symmetry.space_group_name_H-M   'P 1'
#
loop_
_entity.id
_entity.type
_entity.pdbx_description
1 polymer ?
#
loop_
_entity_poly.entity_id
_entity_poly.type
_entity_poly.pdbx_seq_one_letter_code
_entity_poly.pdbx_strand_id
1 'polypeptide(L)'
;MIKLKSTFCLIFLAEIATAQGQSNGSNLLFYSVVAVSAILIVWAMLGLASNLMKIEAAKHGLNPEKDNFGVFPGLNDFLKPKKPSYITEGTFHRLVKGFNIRLEGEASKKVTHVMVSRYAIRPADFKGMSPIPKVEVEVGDEVKAGDVLFFDKKRPGINYVSPVSGEIVEVKRGEKRAITEIVILADKNISFKKFNTPDPETADRNTLVQFLAESGAWSLINERPFDVIPSLETIPVNIFISTFDTAPLAPDNSLVIRQNEEAFQRGLDVLSRLTSGYVHLGLDARSTHKPAAGFINAKNVQKHWFAGPHPAGNVGIQIHHVSSIKGNDKV
;
A
#
# COMPACT_ATOMS: atom_id res chain seq x y z
N MET A 1 13.47 -23.53 36.48
CA MET A 1 14.01 -24.15 37.71
C MET A 1 15.53 -24.28 37.74
N ILE A 2 16.23 -24.54 36.63
CA ILE A 2 17.71 -24.68 36.63
C ILE A 2 18.44 -23.34 36.89
N LYS A 3 17.95 -22.23 36.33
CA LYS A 3 18.58 -20.90 36.51
C LYS A 3 18.49 -20.34 37.94
N LEU A 4 17.44 -20.66 38.69
CA LEU A 4 17.25 -20.19 40.07
C LEU A 4 18.17 -20.91 41.07
N LYS A 5 18.48 -22.19 40.80
CA LYS A 5 19.41 -22.99 41.62
C LYS A 5 20.86 -22.50 41.52
N SER A 6 21.27 -21.99 40.36
CA SER A 6 22.63 -21.45 40.16
C SER A 6 22.87 -20.17 40.96
N THR A 7 21.87 -19.29 41.07
CA THR A 7 21.99 -18.01 41.80
C THR A 7 22.07 -18.22 43.30
N PHE A 8 21.34 -19.22 43.82
CA PHE A 8 21.35 -19.55 45.25
C PHE A 8 22.68 -20.19 45.70
N CYS A 9 23.35 -20.91 44.79
CA CYS A 9 24.62 -21.58 45.07
C CYS A 9 25.80 -20.57 45.20
N LEU A 10 25.75 -19.45 44.46
CA LEU A 10 26.75 -18.38 44.54
C LEU A 10 26.68 -17.57 45.85
N ILE A 11 25.49 -17.41 46.43
CA ILE A 11 25.30 -16.74 47.72
C ILE A 11 25.92 -17.58 48.85
N PHE A 12 25.76 -18.91 48.79
CA PHE A 12 26.39 -19.82 49.75
C PHE A 12 27.92 -19.87 49.65
N LEU A 13 28.47 -19.71 48.44
CA LEU A 13 29.93 -19.62 48.24
C LEU A 13 30.54 -18.34 48.86
N ALA A 14 29.77 -17.24 48.93
CA ALA A 14 30.22 -16.01 49.57
C ALA A 14 30.29 -16.12 51.11
N GLU A 15 29.41 -16.93 51.74
CA GLU A 15 29.47 -17.21 53.18
C GLU A 15 30.63 -18.13 53.56
N ILE A 16 31.06 -19.03 52.67
CA ILE A 16 32.22 -19.90 52.93
C ILE A 16 33.54 -19.10 52.87
N ALA A 17 33.58 -18.04 52.06
CA ALA A 17 34.75 -17.16 51.95
C ALA A 17 35.01 -16.28 53.20
N THR A 18 34.05 -16.17 54.13
CA THR A 18 34.24 -15.41 55.39
C THR A 18 34.80 -16.28 56.51
N ALA A 19 34.82 -17.61 56.36
CA ALA A 19 35.26 -18.53 57.41
C ALA A 19 36.79 -18.78 57.45
N GLN A 20 37.54 -18.36 56.43
CA GLN A 20 39.00 -18.45 56.42
C GLN A 20 39.63 -17.19 55.81
N GLY A 21 40.16 -16.30 56.64
CA GLY A 21 40.97 -15.18 56.13
C GLY A 21 41.15 -14.00 57.06
N GLN A 22 41.82 -14.20 58.20
CA GLN A 22 42.42 -13.11 58.96
C GLN A 22 43.70 -12.66 58.23
N SER A 23 43.61 -11.79 57.22
CA SER A 23 44.79 -11.03 56.75
C SER A 23 44.39 -9.78 55.95
N ASN A 24 45.20 -8.73 56.09
CA ASN A 24 45.07 -7.38 55.56
C ASN A 24 45.31 -7.29 54.03
N GLY A 25 44.71 -8.20 53.25
CA GLY A 25 44.76 -8.22 51.78
C GLY A 25 43.50 -7.59 51.20
N SER A 26 43.67 -6.70 50.22
CA SER A 26 42.63 -5.90 49.56
C SER A 26 41.27 -6.62 49.41
N ASN A 27 40.22 -6.06 50.02
CA ASN A 27 38.81 -6.46 49.92
C ASN A 27 38.23 -6.42 48.48
N LEU A 28 39.07 -6.24 47.46
CA LEU A 28 38.72 -6.18 46.04
C LEU A 28 37.96 -7.43 45.59
N LEU A 29 38.37 -8.61 46.07
CA LEU A 29 37.70 -9.88 45.76
C LEU A 29 36.29 -9.91 46.35
N PHE A 30 36.12 -9.50 47.61
CA PHE A 30 34.81 -9.41 48.26
C PHE A 30 33.89 -8.40 47.55
N TYR A 31 34.36 -7.18 47.29
CA TYR A 31 33.58 -6.19 46.56
C TYR A 31 33.26 -6.63 45.13
N SER A 32 34.15 -7.39 44.47
CA SER A 32 33.87 -7.96 43.14
C SER A 32 32.76 -9.02 43.18
N VAL A 33 32.74 -9.89 44.18
CA VAL A 33 31.69 -10.92 44.36
C VAL A 33 30.34 -10.27 44.68
N VAL A 34 30.34 -9.23 45.53
CA VAL A 34 29.12 -8.46 45.84
C VAL A 34 28.60 -7.72 44.60
N ALA A 35 29.48 -7.09 43.83
CA ALA A 35 29.11 -6.40 42.59
C ALA A 35 28.53 -7.37 41.54
N VAL A 36 29.16 -8.53 41.35
CA VAL A 36 28.65 -9.58 40.44
C VAL A 36 27.29 -10.10 40.91
N SER A 37 27.11 -10.31 42.22
CA SER A 37 25.84 -10.75 42.78
C SER A 37 24.73 -9.71 42.57
N ALA A 38 25.02 -8.43 42.80
CA ALA A 38 24.08 -7.33 42.52
C ALA A 38 23.68 -7.29 41.03
N ILE A 39 24.64 -7.44 40.11
CA ILE A 39 24.39 -7.50 38.67
C ILE A 39 23.50 -8.71 38.31
N LEU A 40 23.74 -9.89 38.90
CA LEU A 40 22.94 -11.09 38.66
C LEU A 40 21.51 -10.94 39.19
N ILE A 41 21.32 -10.29 40.34
CA ILE A 41 20.00 -10.01 40.91
C ILE A 41 19.23 -9.04 39.99
N VAL A 42 19.88 -7.95 39.56
CA VAL A 42 19.29 -7.01 38.61
C VAL A 42 18.94 -7.72 37.29
N TRP A 43 19.82 -8.58 36.78
CA TRP A 43 19.57 -9.36 35.56
C TRP A 43 18.40 -10.34 35.73
N ALA A 44 18.29 -11.02 36.88
CA ALA A 44 17.17 -11.91 37.18
C ALA A 44 15.84 -11.14 37.29
N MET A 45 15.83 -9.99 37.95
CA MET A 45 14.66 -9.11 38.04
C MET A 45 14.21 -8.61 36.67
N LEU A 46 15.15 -8.13 35.84
CA LEU A 46 14.85 -7.68 34.47
C LEU A 46 14.38 -8.83 33.57
N GLY A 47 14.88 -10.06 33.80
CA GLY A 47 14.41 -11.27 33.14
C GLY A 47 12.97 -11.64 33.50
N LEU A 48 12.60 -11.53 34.79
CA LEU A 48 11.23 -11.73 35.26
C LEU A 48 10.29 -10.67 34.71
N ALA A 49 10.70 -9.38 34.72
CA ALA A 49 9.94 -8.28 34.14
C ALA A 49 9.69 -8.49 32.64
N SER A 50 10.72 -8.93 31.90
CA SER A 50 10.59 -9.23 30.46
C SER A 50 9.62 -10.39 30.19
N ASN A 51 9.61 -11.43 31.03
CA ASN A 51 8.66 -12.53 30.89
C ASN A 51 7.23 -12.09 31.21
N LEU A 52 7.05 -11.25 32.24
CA LEU A 52 5.75 -10.71 32.62
C LEU A 52 5.17 -9.83 31.51
N MET A 53 5.96 -8.94 30.90
CA MET A 53 5.53 -8.12 29.78
C MET A 53 5.12 -8.97 28.56
N LYS A 54 5.85 -10.04 28.25
CA LYS A 54 5.49 -10.95 27.14
C LYS A 54 4.15 -11.67 27.40
N ILE A 55 3.91 -12.09 28.63
CA ILE A 55 2.64 -12.73 29.03
C ILE A 55 1.49 -11.73 28.93
N GLU A 56 1.69 -10.50 29.38
CA GLU A 56 0.66 -9.47 29.33
C GLU A 56 0.36 -9.05 27.89
N ALA A 57 1.39 -8.86 27.05
CA ALA A 57 1.22 -8.58 25.62
C ALA A 57 0.43 -9.69 24.90
N ALA A 58 0.69 -10.96 25.22
CA ALA A 58 -0.04 -12.10 24.65
C ALA A 58 -1.54 -12.10 25.04
N LYS A 59 -1.88 -11.66 26.26
CA LYS A 59 -3.29 -11.53 26.69
C LYS A 59 -4.04 -10.44 25.94
N HIS A 60 -3.35 -9.39 25.51
CA HIS A 60 -3.90 -8.31 24.68
C HIS A 60 -3.85 -8.61 23.18
N GLY A 61 -3.61 -9.86 22.79
CA GLY A 61 -3.63 -10.29 21.39
C GLY A 61 -2.41 -9.82 20.56
N LEU A 62 -1.39 -9.27 21.20
CA LEU A 62 -0.12 -8.92 20.55
C LEU A 62 0.77 -10.16 20.50
N ASN A 63 1.50 -10.36 19.40
CA ASN A 63 2.37 -11.53 19.25
C ASN A 63 3.77 -11.23 19.85
N PRO A 64 4.11 -11.78 21.03
CA PRO A 64 5.33 -11.41 21.74
C PRO A 64 6.62 -11.87 21.06
N GLU A 65 6.55 -12.79 20.09
CA GLU A 65 7.70 -13.22 19.30
C GLU A 65 8.00 -12.29 18.11
N LYS A 66 6.99 -11.60 17.58
CA LYS A 66 7.15 -10.64 16.47
C LYS A 66 7.57 -9.24 16.95
N ASP A 67 6.98 -8.78 18.05
CA ASP A 67 7.06 -7.38 18.46
C ASP A 67 8.02 -7.11 19.62
N ASN A 68 8.77 -8.12 20.07
CA ASN A 68 9.91 -8.01 21.00
C ASN A 68 9.63 -7.15 22.26
N PHE A 69 8.57 -7.45 23.02
CA PHE A 69 8.18 -6.76 24.27
C PHE A 69 9.12 -7.02 25.47
N GLY A 70 10.42 -7.19 25.25
CA GLY A 70 11.41 -7.37 26.31
C GLY A 70 12.00 -6.03 26.78
N VAL A 71 12.50 -5.98 28.01
CA VAL A 71 13.23 -4.77 28.52
C VAL A 71 14.58 -4.60 27.80
N PHE A 72 15.13 -5.68 27.24
CA PHE A 72 16.39 -5.67 26.51
C PHE A 72 16.19 -5.79 25.01
N PRO A 73 16.91 -4.99 24.20
CA PRO A 73 16.94 -5.18 22.75
C PRO A 73 17.55 -6.55 22.43
N GLY A 74 16.88 -7.33 21.58
CA GLY A 74 17.44 -8.59 21.09
C GLY A 74 18.61 -8.34 20.13
N LEU A 75 19.48 -9.33 19.91
CA LEU A 75 20.51 -9.26 18.85
C LEU A 75 19.91 -8.91 17.47
N ASN A 76 18.69 -9.39 17.21
CA ASN A 76 17.96 -9.08 16.00
C ASN A 76 17.54 -7.59 15.90
N ASP A 77 17.44 -6.84 17.00
CA ASP A 77 17.12 -5.41 16.97
C ASP A 77 18.32 -4.57 16.51
N PHE A 78 19.55 -5.05 16.74
CA PHE A 78 20.76 -4.45 16.19
C PHE A 78 20.96 -4.76 14.71
N LEU A 79 20.37 -5.85 14.21
CA LEU A 79 20.46 -6.31 12.82
C LEU A 79 19.25 -5.94 11.95
N LYS A 80 18.16 -5.43 12.54
CA LYS A 80 17.01 -4.92 11.77
C LYS A 80 17.44 -3.65 11.03
N PRO A 81 17.41 -3.60 9.68
CA PRO A 81 17.55 -2.34 8.95
C PRO A 81 16.56 -1.32 9.49
N LYS A 82 17.10 -0.16 9.84
CA LYS A 82 16.36 0.94 10.46
C LYS A 82 15.33 1.49 9.48
N LYS A 83 14.16 1.87 10.01
CA LYS A 83 13.15 2.66 9.31
C LYS A 83 13.84 3.88 8.66
N PRO A 84 13.62 4.16 7.37
CA PRO A 84 14.20 5.34 6.73
C PRO A 84 13.88 6.63 7.50
N SER A 85 14.86 7.53 7.63
CA SER A 85 14.76 8.75 8.46
C SER A 85 13.72 9.75 7.98
N TYR A 86 13.35 9.70 6.69
CA TYR A 86 12.33 10.58 6.11
C TYR A 86 10.89 10.19 6.46
N ILE A 87 10.67 9.02 7.10
CA ILE A 87 9.35 8.56 7.47
C ILE A 87 8.97 9.12 8.83
N THR A 88 8.29 10.26 8.83
CA THR A 88 7.82 10.96 10.04
C THR A 88 6.46 10.45 10.53
N GLU A 89 5.55 10.12 9.61
CA GLU A 89 4.16 9.77 9.89
C GLU A 89 3.74 8.48 9.17
N GLY A 90 2.71 7.80 9.70
CA GLY A 90 2.15 6.58 9.11
C GLY A 90 2.78 5.28 9.60
N THR A 91 2.15 4.16 9.25
CA THR A 91 2.56 2.81 9.68
C THR A 91 3.65 2.27 8.76
N PHE A 92 4.65 1.60 9.32
CA PHE A 92 5.74 0.99 8.56
C PHE A 92 5.61 -0.54 8.50
N HIS A 93 5.59 -1.07 7.28
CA HIS A 93 5.43 -2.49 6.96
C HIS A 93 6.71 -2.99 6.30
N ARG A 94 7.34 -4.00 6.92
CA ARG A 94 8.50 -4.67 6.34
C ARG A 94 8.14 -6.05 5.83
N LEU A 95 8.24 -6.23 4.53
CA LEU A 95 7.99 -7.49 3.84
C LEU A 95 9.32 -8.17 3.55
N VAL A 96 9.48 -9.39 4.06
CA VAL A 96 10.72 -10.17 3.91
C VAL A 96 10.56 -11.25 2.84
N LYS A 97 9.32 -11.67 2.56
CA LYS A 97 9.01 -12.68 1.55
C LYS A 97 8.79 -12.00 0.19
N GLY A 98 9.31 -12.63 -0.87
CA GLY A 98 9.22 -12.14 -2.24
C GLY A 98 10.58 -12.20 -2.94
N PHE A 99 10.63 -11.77 -4.19
CA PHE A 99 11.85 -11.81 -5.00
C PHE A 99 11.86 -10.70 -6.06
N ASN A 100 12.96 -9.94 -6.12
CA ASN A 100 13.16 -8.95 -7.17
C ASN A 100 13.84 -9.60 -8.37
N ILE A 101 13.12 -9.70 -9.48
CA ILE A 101 13.70 -10.15 -10.75
C ILE A 101 14.65 -9.05 -11.25
N ARG A 102 15.91 -9.40 -11.44
CA ARG A 102 16.92 -8.48 -12.00
C ARG A 102 16.86 -8.57 -13.51
N LEU A 103 16.22 -7.59 -14.15
CA LEU A 103 16.17 -7.46 -15.60
C LEU A 103 17.01 -6.27 -16.05
N GLU A 104 17.72 -6.44 -17.16
CA GLU A 104 18.34 -5.33 -17.87
C GLU A 104 17.29 -4.49 -18.60
N GLY A 105 17.58 -3.20 -18.83
CA GLY A 105 16.68 -2.29 -19.54
C GLY A 105 15.93 -1.28 -18.67
N GLU A 106 16.48 -0.93 -17.49
CA GLU A 106 15.89 0.12 -16.65
C GLU A 106 15.71 1.43 -17.45
N ALA A 107 14.49 1.98 -17.38
CA ALA A 107 14.14 3.19 -18.11
C ALA A 107 14.88 4.41 -17.56
N SER A 108 15.34 5.29 -18.46
CA SER A 108 15.89 6.58 -18.06
C SER A 108 14.82 7.44 -17.38
N LYS A 109 15.18 8.18 -16.34
CA LYS A 109 14.28 9.07 -15.58
C LYS A 109 13.90 10.38 -16.32
N LYS A 110 13.91 10.35 -17.65
CA LYS A 110 13.59 11.49 -18.52
C LYS A 110 12.21 11.26 -19.12
N VAL A 111 11.35 12.27 -19.05
CA VAL A 111 10.04 12.26 -19.68
C VAL A 111 10.14 12.97 -21.02
N THR A 112 9.69 12.30 -22.08
CA THR A 112 9.65 12.84 -23.45
C THR A 112 8.24 12.79 -23.98
N HIS A 113 7.79 13.86 -24.64
CA HIS A 113 6.49 13.88 -25.29
C HIS A 113 6.58 13.21 -26.66
N VAL A 114 5.67 12.27 -26.90
CA VAL A 114 5.53 11.58 -28.19
C VAL A 114 4.14 11.87 -28.73
N MET A 115 4.05 12.23 -30.01
CA MET A 115 2.77 12.38 -30.69
C MET A 115 2.31 11.01 -31.19
N VAL A 116 1.15 10.57 -30.72
CA VAL A 116 0.52 9.31 -31.13
C VAL A 116 -0.73 9.66 -31.92
N SER A 117 -0.93 9.00 -33.06
CA SER A 117 -2.07 9.27 -33.96
C SER A 117 -3.23 8.29 -33.78
N ARG A 118 -2.98 7.07 -33.31
CA ARG A 118 -4.01 6.03 -33.16
C ARG A 118 -4.09 5.56 -31.73
N TYR A 119 -5.30 5.54 -31.21
CA TYR A 119 -5.64 5.04 -29.88
C TYR A 119 -6.62 3.88 -30.04
N ALA A 120 -6.55 2.92 -29.14
CA ALA A 120 -7.49 1.82 -29.12
C ALA A 120 -7.98 1.55 -27.69
N ILE A 121 -9.28 1.40 -27.52
CA ILE A 121 -9.85 0.85 -26.29
C ILE A 121 -10.24 -0.59 -26.54
N ARG A 122 -9.85 -1.46 -25.60
CA ARG A 122 -10.15 -2.89 -25.62
C ARG A 122 -11.12 -3.24 -24.50
N PRO A 123 -12.36 -3.66 -24.82
CA PRO A 123 -13.29 -4.15 -23.82
C PRO A 123 -12.72 -5.27 -22.93
N ALA A 124 -11.81 -6.09 -23.48
CA ALA A 124 -11.15 -7.19 -22.76
C ALA A 124 -10.22 -6.75 -21.62
N ASP A 125 -9.76 -5.48 -21.61
CA ASP A 125 -8.94 -4.95 -20.52
C ASP A 125 -9.77 -4.73 -19.24
N PHE A 126 -11.11 -4.66 -19.37
CA PHE A 126 -12.05 -4.48 -18.26
C PHE A 126 -12.64 -5.81 -17.82
N LYS A 127 -12.16 -6.30 -16.67
CA LYS A 127 -12.59 -7.59 -16.11
C LYS A 127 -14.07 -7.57 -15.71
N GLY A 128 -14.73 -8.70 -15.96
CA GLY A 128 -16.13 -8.92 -15.61
C GLY A 128 -17.14 -8.41 -16.65
N MET A 129 -16.68 -7.85 -17.78
CA MET A 129 -17.58 -7.44 -18.87
C MET A 129 -18.16 -8.67 -19.59
N SER A 130 -19.45 -8.95 -19.36
CA SER A 130 -20.17 -10.03 -20.03
C SER A 130 -21.67 -9.82 -19.88
N PRO A 131 -22.48 -9.86 -20.96
CA PRO A 131 -22.17 -10.27 -22.34
C PRO A 131 -21.43 -9.19 -23.14
N ILE A 132 -21.28 -9.38 -24.47
CA ILE A 132 -20.66 -8.41 -25.38
C ILE A 132 -21.23 -7.00 -25.13
N PRO A 133 -20.38 -5.97 -24.90
CA PRO A 133 -20.83 -4.61 -24.59
C PRO A 133 -21.70 -4.04 -25.70
N LYS A 134 -22.53 -3.06 -25.35
CA LYS A 134 -23.27 -2.29 -26.36
C LYS A 134 -22.39 -1.14 -26.79
N VAL A 135 -22.00 -1.14 -28.06
CA VAL A 135 -21.23 -0.05 -28.68
C VAL A 135 -22.23 1.03 -29.12
N GLU A 136 -21.93 2.29 -28.78
CA GLU A 136 -22.76 3.46 -29.06
C GLU A 136 -22.23 4.29 -30.23
N VAL A 137 -21.12 3.87 -30.83
CA VAL A 137 -20.46 4.53 -31.97
C VAL A 137 -20.32 3.59 -33.18
N GLU A 138 -20.28 4.17 -34.36
CA GLU A 138 -20.03 3.52 -35.63
C GLU A 138 -18.74 4.04 -36.28
N VAL A 139 -18.26 3.33 -37.30
CA VAL A 139 -17.07 3.78 -38.06
C VAL A 139 -17.44 5.04 -38.84
N GLY A 140 -16.60 6.07 -38.73
CA GLY A 140 -16.83 7.40 -39.29
C GLY A 140 -17.40 8.42 -38.30
N ASP A 141 -17.78 8.00 -37.09
CA ASP A 141 -18.27 8.94 -36.07
C ASP A 141 -17.13 9.81 -35.52
N GLU A 142 -17.42 11.10 -35.33
CA GLU A 142 -16.56 12.01 -34.59
C GLU A 142 -16.89 11.97 -33.09
N VAL A 143 -15.85 11.80 -32.26
CA VAL A 143 -15.97 11.74 -30.80
C VAL A 143 -15.05 12.76 -30.14
N LYS A 144 -15.45 13.29 -28.98
CA LYS A 144 -14.58 14.07 -28.10
C LYS A 144 -13.97 13.19 -27.02
N ALA A 145 -12.87 13.63 -26.42
CA ALA A 145 -12.36 13.00 -25.21
C ALA A 145 -13.42 13.08 -24.10
N GLY A 146 -13.87 11.94 -23.59
CA GLY A 146 -14.98 11.81 -22.65
C GLY A 146 -16.34 11.45 -23.26
N ASP A 147 -16.46 11.33 -24.59
CA ASP A 147 -17.68 10.78 -25.21
C ASP A 147 -17.76 9.25 -25.04
N VAL A 148 -18.98 8.74 -24.88
CA VAL A 148 -19.24 7.32 -24.61
C VAL A 148 -18.99 6.51 -25.88
N LEU A 149 -18.15 5.48 -25.78
CA LEU A 149 -17.91 4.53 -26.87
C LEU A 149 -18.77 3.29 -26.73
N PHE A 150 -18.88 2.77 -25.51
CA PHE A 150 -19.69 1.59 -25.19
C PHE A 150 -20.00 1.53 -23.70
N PHE A 151 -20.95 0.66 -23.34
CA PHE A 151 -21.27 0.35 -21.95
C PHE A 151 -21.54 -1.15 -21.74
N ASP A 152 -21.43 -1.59 -20.48
CA ASP A 152 -21.76 -2.96 -20.09
C ASP A 152 -23.28 -3.13 -20.02
N LYS A 153 -23.83 -4.08 -20.78
CA LYS A 153 -25.28 -4.36 -20.81
C LYS A 153 -25.84 -4.78 -19.45
N LYS A 154 -25.03 -5.39 -18.58
CA LYS A 154 -25.46 -5.73 -17.22
C LYS A 154 -25.45 -4.53 -16.28
N ARG A 155 -24.67 -3.51 -16.60
CA ARG A 155 -24.43 -2.32 -15.78
C ARG A 155 -24.47 -1.07 -16.67
N PRO A 156 -25.64 -0.71 -17.20
CA PRO A 156 -25.75 0.34 -18.22
C PRO A 156 -25.37 1.73 -17.72
N GLY A 157 -25.30 1.94 -16.41
CA GLY A 157 -24.80 3.20 -15.82
C GLY A 157 -23.28 3.36 -15.90
N ILE A 158 -22.51 2.31 -16.23
CA ILE A 158 -21.05 2.37 -16.31
C ILE A 158 -20.63 2.56 -17.77
N ASN A 159 -20.19 3.78 -18.09
CA ASN A 159 -19.75 4.14 -19.44
C ASN A 159 -18.24 3.97 -19.61
N TYR A 160 -17.83 3.56 -20.81
CA TYR A 160 -16.45 3.55 -21.25
C TYR A 160 -16.30 4.59 -22.33
N VAL A 161 -15.47 5.58 -22.05
CA VAL A 161 -15.39 6.82 -22.83
C VAL A 161 -14.11 6.89 -23.67
N SER A 162 -14.11 7.75 -24.68
CA SER A 162 -12.94 8.00 -25.50
C SER A 162 -11.84 8.74 -24.72
N PRO A 163 -10.57 8.30 -24.81
CA PRO A 163 -9.44 8.98 -24.17
C PRO A 163 -8.99 10.22 -24.96
N VAL A 164 -9.38 10.33 -26.23
CA VAL A 164 -8.95 11.38 -27.18
C VAL A 164 -10.15 11.84 -28.02
N SER A 165 -10.04 13.01 -28.65
CA SER A 165 -10.99 13.37 -29.72
C SER A 165 -10.49 12.88 -31.06
N GLY A 166 -11.42 12.66 -31.98
CA GLY A 166 -11.14 12.34 -33.37
C GLY A 166 -12.19 11.43 -33.97
N GLU A 167 -11.79 10.64 -34.95
CA GLU A 167 -12.69 9.81 -35.75
C GLU A 167 -12.57 8.32 -35.38
N ILE A 168 -13.69 7.62 -35.25
CA ILE A 168 -13.72 6.17 -35.10
C ILE A 168 -13.38 5.52 -36.45
N VAL A 169 -12.16 5.02 -36.57
CA VAL A 169 -11.68 4.40 -37.83
C VAL A 169 -11.96 2.91 -37.91
N GLU A 170 -12.14 2.23 -36.78
CA GLU A 170 -12.35 0.79 -36.78
C GLU A 170 -13.06 0.29 -35.52
N VAL A 171 -14.06 -0.57 -35.70
CA VAL A 171 -14.67 -1.35 -34.62
C VAL A 171 -14.39 -2.83 -34.89
N LYS A 172 -13.30 -3.34 -34.32
CA LYS A 172 -12.85 -4.71 -34.57
C LYS A 172 -13.71 -5.71 -33.81
N ARG A 173 -14.09 -6.76 -34.53
CA ARG A 173 -14.88 -7.88 -34.00
C ARG A 173 -14.08 -9.17 -34.15
N GLY A 174 -13.93 -9.91 -33.06
CA GLY A 174 -13.31 -11.22 -33.00
C GLY A 174 -14.33 -12.36 -33.05
N GLU A 175 -13.93 -13.51 -32.51
CA GLU A 175 -14.77 -14.70 -32.43
C GLU A 175 -16.13 -14.43 -31.76
N LYS A 176 -17.17 -15.09 -32.26
CA LYS A 176 -18.56 -14.92 -31.77
C LYS A 176 -19.01 -13.44 -31.73
N ARG A 177 -18.47 -12.60 -32.62
CA ARG A 177 -18.73 -11.15 -32.72
C ARG A 177 -18.32 -10.34 -31.48
N ALA A 178 -17.41 -10.86 -30.65
CA ALA A 178 -16.88 -10.11 -29.52
C ALA A 178 -16.14 -8.84 -29.99
N ILE A 179 -16.36 -7.70 -29.35
CA ILE A 179 -15.65 -6.46 -29.68
C ILE A 179 -14.23 -6.57 -29.10
N THR A 180 -13.21 -6.57 -29.96
CA THR A 180 -11.81 -6.67 -29.53
C THR A 180 -11.21 -5.30 -29.28
N GLU A 181 -11.38 -4.38 -30.24
CA GLU A 181 -10.80 -3.04 -30.22
C GLU A 181 -11.76 -2.03 -30.86
N ILE A 182 -11.84 -0.84 -30.29
CA ILE A 182 -12.39 0.36 -30.95
C ILE A 182 -11.22 1.30 -31.17
N VAL A 183 -10.89 1.56 -32.43
CA VAL A 183 -9.71 2.33 -32.85
C VAL A 183 -10.15 3.74 -33.25
N ILE A 184 -9.43 4.72 -32.71
CA ILE A 184 -9.71 6.15 -32.85
C ILE A 184 -8.49 6.79 -33.50
N LEU A 185 -8.70 7.51 -34.59
CA LEU A 185 -7.69 8.39 -35.17
C LEU A 185 -7.79 9.73 -34.47
N ALA A 186 -6.77 10.06 -33.67
CA ALA A 186 -6.78 11.26 -32.84
C ALA A 186 -6.59 12.54 -33.65
N ASP A 187 -7.29 13.58 -33.24
CA ASP A 187 -7.06 14.93 -33.73
C ASP A 187 -5.67 15.45 -33.34
N LYS A 188 -5.15 16.40 -34.11
CA LYS A 188 -3.91 17.11 -33.74
C LYS A 188 -4.07 17.90 -32.44
N ASN A 189 -5.27 18.45 -32.21
CA ASN A 189 -5.62 19.18 -31.00
C ASN A 189 -6.80 18.48 -30.34
N ILE A 190 -6.60 17.95 -29.13
CA ILE A 190 -7.61 17.18 -28.44
C ILE A 190 -8.73 18.10 -27.93
N SER A 191 -9.96 17.78 -28.32
CA SER A 191 -11.19 18.41 -27.85
C SER A 191 -11.80 17.58 -26.72
N PHE A 192 -12.18 18.23 -25.63
CA PHE A 192 -12.76 17.57 -24.46
C PHE A 192 -14.25 17.81 -24.37
N LYS A 193 -15.00 16.76 -24.01
CA LYS A 193 -16.37 16.90 -23.56
C LYS A 193 -16.38 17.71 -22.26
N LYS A 194 -17.26 18.71 -22.19
CA LYS A 194 -17.44 19.50 -20.97
C LYS A 194 -18.38 18.76 -20.03
N PHE A 195 -17.95 18.55 -18.80
CA PHE A 195 -18.77 18.01 -17.73
C PHE A 195 -19.08 19.10 -16.72
N ASN A 196 -20.25 19.01 -16.08
CA ASN A 196 -20.54 19.81 -14.90
C ASN A 196 -19.81 19.19 -13.70
N THR A 197 -18.66 19.75 -13.33
CA THR A 197 -17.82 19.20 -12.27
C THR A 197 -18.45 19.50 -10.90
N PRO A 198 -18.87 18.48 -10.13
CA PRO A 198 -19.36 18.68 -8.78
C PRO A 198 -18.20 19.08 -7.88
N ASP A 199 -18.49 19.92 -6.88
CA ASP A 199 -17.55 20.24 -5.82
C ASP A 199 -17.47 19.07 -4.81
N PRO A 200 -16.29 18.45 -4.63
CA PRO A 200 -16.12 17.31 -3.71
C PRO A 200 -16.48 17.61 -2.25
N GLU A 201 -16.37 18.87 -1.81
CA GLU A 201 -16.65 19.24 -0.42
C GLU A 201 -18.16 19.22 -0.13
N THR A 202 -18.95 19.66 -1.09
CA THR A 202 -20.40 19.89 -0.93
C THR A 202 -21.27 18.82 -1.58
N ALA A 203 -20.80 18.14 -2.62
CA ALA A 203 -21.58 17.14 -3.34
C ALA A 203 -21.86 15.89 -2.48
N ASP A 204 -23.07 15.35 -2.63
CA ASP A 204 -23.40 14.05 -2.06
C ASP A 204 -22.69 12.92 -2.83
N ARG A 205 -22.59 11.76 -2.19
CA ARG A 205 -21.91 10.60 -2.75
C ARG A 205 -22.50 10.18 -4.10
N ASN A 206 -23.81 10.20 -4.26
CA ASN A 206 -24.44 9.71 -5.50
C ASN A 206 -24.12 10.64 -6.66
N THR A 207 -24.13 11.96 -6.44
CA THR A 207 -23.66 12.93 -7.44
C THR A 207 -22.22 12.67 -7.86
N LEU A 208 -21.31 12.40 -6.92
CA LEU A 208 -19.92 12.06 -7.24
C LEU A 208 -19.80 10.76 -8.03
N VAL A 209 -20.53 9.71 -7.64
CA VAL A 209 -20.55 8.42 -8.34
C VAL A 209 -21.08 8.57 -9.77
N GLN A 210 -22.18 9.31 -9.96
CA GLN A 210 -22.74 9.58 -11.29
C GLN A 210 -21.75 10.37 -12.15
N PHE A 211 -21.12 11.40 -11.60
CA PHE A 211 -20.09 12.15 -12.33
C PHE A 211 -18.92 11.26 -12.77
N LEU A 212 -18.42 10.38 -11.89
CA LEU A 212 -17.36 9.42 -12.23
C LEU A 212 -17.83 8.41 -13.28
N ALA A 213 -19.08 7.98 -13.24
CA ALA A 213 -19.65 7.03 -14.19
C ALA A 213 -19.89 7.65 -15.58
N GLU A 214 -20.38 8.89 -15.63
CA GLU A 214 -20.59 9.66 -16.86
C GLU A 214 -19.26 10.05 -17.53
N SER A 215 -18.26 10.44 -16.73
CA SER A 215 -16.92 10.77 -17.22
C SER A 215 -16.07 9.53 -17.57
N GLY A 216 -16.56 8.32 -17.28
CA GLY A 216 -15.84 7.06 -17.48
C GLY A 216 -14.74 6.78 -16.44
N ALA A 217 -14.46 7.69 -15.52
CA ALA A 217 -13.47 7.51 -14.46
C ALA A 217 -13.81 6.36 -13.49
N TRP A 218 -15.10 6.03 -13.31
CA TRP A 218 -15.53 4.90 -12.48
C TRP A 218 -14.95 3.55 -12.95
N SER A 219 -14.72 3.40 -14.26
CA SER A 219 -14.15 2.19 -14.85
C SER A 219 -12.69 1.93 -14.46
N LEU A 220 -12.01 2.92 -13.85
CA LEU A 220 -10.63 2.80 -13.36
C LEU A 220 -10.54 2.25 -11.94
N ILE A 221 -11.67 2.01 -11.29
CA ILE A 221 -11.76 1.44 -9.94
C ILE A 221 -12.09 -0.05 -10.06
N ASN A 222 -11.35 -0.89 -9.35
CA ASN A 222 -11.62 -2.33 -9.27
C ASN A 222 -11.89 -2.74 -7.83
N GLU A 223 -12.99 -3.47 -7.61
CA GLU A 223 -13.30 -4.07 -6.32
C GLU A 223 -12.46 -5.32 -6.07
N ARG A 224 -12.09 -5.56 -4.82
CA ARG A 224 -11.45 -6.77 -4.32
C ARG A 224 -12.48 -7.57 -3.52
N PRO A 225 -12.47 -8.92 -3.60
CA PRO A 225 -11.39 -9.76 -4.12
C PRO A 225 -11.45 -10.11 -5.62
N PHE A 226 -12.57 -9.83 -6.30
CA PHE A 226 -12.81 -10.36 -7.65
C PHE A 226 -12.09 -9.59 -8.79
N ASP A 227 -11.55 -8.41 -8.50
CA ASP A 227 -10.85 -7.56 -9.48
C ASP A 227 -11.74 -7.21 -10.67
N VAL A 228 -12.98 -6.80 -10.38
CA VAL A 228 -13.96 -6.34 -11.35
C VAL A 228 -14.40 -4.92 -11.01
N ILE A 229 -14.96 -4.20 -11.98
CA ILE A 229 -15.46 -2.84 -11.72
C ILE A 229 -16.62 -2.92 -10.71
N PRO A 230 -16.67 -2.08 -9.66
CA PRO A 230 -17.75 -2.10 -8.67
C PRO A 230 -19.08 -1.64 -9.28
N SER A 231 -20.19 -2.12 -8.73
CA SER A 231 -21.52 -1.55 -9.00
C SER A 231 -21.61 -0.12 -8.45
N LEU A 232 -22.41 0.75 -9.05
CA LEU A 232 -22.54 2.15 -8.61
C LEU A 232 -23.10 2.26 -7.18
N GLU A 233 -23.90 1.27 -6.77
CA GLU A 233 -24.51 1.17 -5.44
C GLU A 233 -23.56 0.58 -4.40
N THR A 234 -22.42 0.03 -4.83
CA THR A 234 -21.44 -0.56 -3.90
C THR A 234 -20.77 0.53 -3.09
N ILE A 235 -20.80 0.40 -1.76
CA ILE A 235 -20.08 1.24 -0.82
C ILE A 235 -18.87 0.44 -0.31
N PRO A 236 -17.64 0.79 -0.71
CA PRO A 236 -16.45 0.09 -0.23
C PRO A 236 -16.18 0.40 1.25
N VAL A 237 -15.77 -0.61 2.00
CA VAL A 237 -15.36 -0.47 3.41
C VAL A 237 -14.08 0.34 3.52
N ASN A 238 -13.14 0.14 2.59
CA ASN A 238 -11.92 0.93 2.48
C ASN A 238 -11.57 1.07 1.00
N ILE A 239 -10.75 2.05 0.65
CA ILE A 239 -10.18 2.20 -0.70
C ILE A 239 -8.67 2.15 -0.57
N PHE A 240 -7.99 1.39 -1.44
CA PHE A 240 -6.54 1.26 -1.42
C PHE A 240 -5.90 1.83 -2.68
N ILE A 241 -4.86 2.64 -2.48
CA ILE A 241 -4.09 3.28 -3.55
C ILE A 241 -2.62 2.98 -3.30
N SER A 242 -1.96 2.33 -4.26
CA SER A 242 -0.50 2.19 -4.21
C SER A 242 0.18 3.25 -5.07
N THR A 243 1.15 3.96 -4.49
CA THR A 243 1.90 5.02 -5.18
C THR A 243 3.22 4.54 -5.76
N PHE A 244 3.51 3.25 -5.72
CA PHE A 244 4.77 2.70 -6.19
C PHE A 244 4.56 1.31 -6.76
N ASP A 245 5.44 0.91 -7.67
CA ASP A 245 5.44 -0.43 -8.24
C ASP A 245 6.81 -1.09 -8.00
N THR A 246 6.75 -2.39 -7.74
CA THR A 246 7.90 -3.23 -7.45
C THR A 246 8.19 -4.21 -8.57
N ALA A 247 7.33 -4.27 -9.59
CA ALA A 247 7.57 -5.04 -10.80
C ALA A 247 8.88 -4.57 -11.48
N PRO A 248 9.58 -5.49 -12.17
CA PRO A 248 10.78 -5.11 -12.90
C PRO A 248 10.43 -4.12 -14.01
N LEU A 249 11.32 -3.15 -14.25
CA LEU A 249 11.16 -2.10 -15.25
C LEU A 249 9.95 -1.17 -15.04
N ALA A 250 9.32 -1.21 -13.87
CA ALA A 250 8.19 -0.35 -13.56
C ALA A 250 8.60 1.14 -13.55
N PRO A 251 7.69 2.04 -13.96
CA PRO A 251 7.97 3.48 -13.94
C PRO A 251 8.15 3.99 -12.51
N ASP A 252 8.99 5.02 -12.36
CA ASP A 252 9.11 5.77 -11.11
C ASP A 252 7.88 6.68 -10.98
N ASN A 253 6.89 6.23 -10.21
CA ASN A 253 5.65 6.97 -9.99
C ASN A 253 5.85 8.36 -9.35
N SER A 254 6.99 8.59 -8.67
CA SER A 254 7.33 9.93 -8.18
C SER A 254 7.66 10.91 -9.32
N LEU A 255 8.08 10.40 -10.48
CA LEU A 255 8.21 11.18 -11.71
C LEU A 255 6.85 11.40 -12.38
N VAL A 256 5.97 10.39 -12.36
CA VAL A 256 4.65 10.42 -13.02
C VAL A 256 3.75 11.49 -12.40
N ILE A 257 3.71 11.61 -11.07
CA ILE A 257 2.87 12.60 -10.39
C ILE A 257 3.36 14.04 -10.52
N ARG A 258 4.60 14.26 -10.97
CA ARG A 258 5.19 15.60 -11.00
C ARG A 258 4.29 16.57 -11.79
N GLN A 259 4.02 17.74 -11.22
CA GLN A 259 3.11 18.79 -11.74
C GLN A 259 1.61 18.44 -11.68
N ASN A 260 1.23 17.26 -11.18
CA ASN A 260 -0.15 16.80 -11.02
C ASN A 260 -0.50 16.54 -9.54
N GLU A 261 0.28 17.06 -8.60
CA GLU A 261 0.10 16.84 -7.17
C GLU A 261 -1.25 17.36 -6.65
N GLU A 262 -1.71 18.49 -7.18
CA GLU A 262 -3.02 19.07 -6.81
C GLU A 262 -4.17 18.19 -7.31
N ALA A 263 -4.10 17.72 -8.56
CA ALA A 263 -5.10 16.83 -9.14
C ALA A 263 -5.14 15.49 -8.37
N PHE A 264 -3.97 14.98 -7.97
CA PHE A 264 -3.86 13.80 -7.12
C PHE A 264 -4.55 14.01 -5.77
N GLN A 265 -4.28 15.11 -5.07
CA GLN A 265 -4.94 15.40 -3.80
C GLN A 265 -6.46 15.51 -3.95
N ARG A 266 -6.95 16.22 -4.98
CA ARG A 266 -8.39 16.29 -5.27
C ARG A 266 -9.00 14.91 -5.52
N GLY A 267 -8.27 14.02 -6.20
CA GLY A 267 -8.67 12.63 -6.37
C GLY A 267 -8.83 11.90 -5.03
N LEU A 268 -7.89 12.08 -4.09
CA LEU A 268 -7.99 11.51 -2.75
C LEU A 268 -9.19 12.05 -1.97
N ASP A 269 -9.48 13.35 -2.09
CA ASP A 269 -10.61 13.98 -1.42
C ASP A 269 -11.94 13.40 -1.92
N VAL A 270 -12.08 13.22 -3.24
CA VAL A 270 -13.25 12.54 -3.84
C VAL A 270 -13.34 11.10 -3.33
N LEU A 271 -12.26 10.31 -3.38
CA LEU A 271 -12.27 8.91 -2.95
C LEU A 271 -12.64 8.77 -1.47
N SER A 272 -12.21 9.69 -0.62
CA SER A 272 -12.56 9.70 0.81
C SER A 272 -14.06 9.80 1.07
N ARG A 273 -14.82 10.38 0.12
CA ARG A 273 -16.28 10.49 0.18
C ARG A 273 -17.01 9.27 -0.37
N LEU A 274 -16.32 8.37 -1.06
CA LEU A 274 -16.93 7.19 -1.68
C LEU A 274 -17.01 5.98 -0.73
N THR A 275 -16.16 5.95 0.29
CA THR A 275 -16.00 4.84 1.25
C THR A 275 -16.66 5.15 2.59
N SER A 276 -17.08 4.10 3.31
CA SER A 276 -17.54 4.21 4.70
C SER A 276 -16.41 4.13 5.74
N GLY A 277 -15.21 3.71 5.33
CA GLY A 277 -14.02 3.65 6.18
C GLY A 277 -12.95 4.63 5.71
N TYR A 278 -11.77 4.12 5.34
CA TYR A 278 -10.61 4.95 5.05
C TYR A 278 -10.05 4.74 3.65
N VAL A 279 -9.44 5.80 3.11
CA VAL A 279 -8.52 5.70 1.98
C VAL A 279 -7.13 5.38 2.51
N HIS A 280 -6.56 4.26 2.10
CA HIS A 280 -5.23 3.80 2.46
C HIS A 280 -4.23 4.07 1.34
N LEU A 281 -3.19 4.84 1.65
CA LEU A 281 -2.15 5.22 0.70
C LEU A 281 -0.86 4.45 0.97
N GLY A 282 -0.50 3.55 0.06
CA GLY A 282 0.75 2.79 0.09
C GLY A 282 1.91 3.61 -0.46
N LEU A 283 2.96 3.79 0.35
CA LEU A 283 4.17 4.59 0.07
C LEU A 283 5.41 3.69 0.03
N ASP A 284 6.34 4.01 -0.87
CA ASP A 284 7.61 3.25 -0.99
C ASP A 284 8.58 3.63 0.13
N ALA A 285 9.12 2.63 0.83
CA ALA A 285 10.17 2.77 1.83
C ALA A 285 11.41 1.91 1.52
N ARG A 286 11.56 1.43 0.28
CA ARG A 286 12.72 0.62 -0.17
C ARG A 286 13.94 1.49 -0.51
N SER A 287 13.69 2.69 -1.02
CA SER A 287 14.74 3.60 -1.48
C SER A 287 15.28 4.48 -0.34
N THR A 288 16.54 4.90 -0.47
CA THR A 288 17.10 5.99 0.33
C THR A 288 16.50 7.35 -0.06
N HIS A 289 15.95 7.45 -1.27
CA HIS A 289 15.28 8.66 -1.75
C HIS A 289 13.84 8.70 -1.27
N LYS A 290 13.44 9.88 -0.80
CA LYS A 290 12.07 10.18 -0.38
C LYS A 290 11.13 10.13 -1.61
N PRO A 291 9.95 9.49 -1.51
CA PRO A 291 8.92 9.61 -2.54
C PRO A 291 8.52 11.05 -2.84
N ALA A 292 7.80 11.28 -3.94
CA ALA A 292 7.31 12.61 -4.30
C ALA A 292 6.57 13.30 -3.14
N ALA A 293 6.76 14.62 -3.01
CA ALA A 293 6.15 15.41 -1.94
C ALA A 293 4.62 15.32 -1.95
N GLY A 294 3.99 15.23 -3.14
CA GLY A 294 2.55 15.04 -3.28
C GLY A 294 2.03 13.77 -2.61
N PHE A 295 2.78 12.67 -2.62
CA PHE A 295 2.40 11.45 -1.93
C PHE A 295 2.53 11.56 -0.41
N ILE A 296 3.58 12.24 0.06
CA ILE A 296 3.92 12.29 1.49
C ILE A 296 3.09 13.31 2.23
N ASN A 297 2.77 14.41 1.56
CA ASN A 297 1.94 15.48 2.11
C ASN A 297 0.44 15.25 1.85
N ALA A 298 0.07 14.11 1.25
CA ALA A 298 -1.30 13.73 1.01
C ALA A 298 -2.14 13.81 2.29
N LYS A 299 -3.34 14.39 2.16
CA LYS A 299 -4.33 14.56 3.22
C LYS A 299 -5.52 13.63 2.99
N ASN A 300 -6.35 13.46 4.03
CA ASN A 300 -7.55 12.60 4.00
C ASN A 300 -7.27 11.12 3.70
N VAL A 301 -6.06 10.65 4.04
CA VAL A 301 -5.59 9.28 3.81
C VAL A 301 -4.82 8.73 5.00
N GLN A 302 -4.86 7.41 5.15
CA GLN A 302 -4.02 6.65 6.07
C GLN A 302 -2.75 6.19 5.34
N LYS A 303 -1.59 6.70 5.76
CA LYS A 303 -0.30 6.44 5.10
C LYS A 303 0.32 5.14 5.61
N HIS A 304 0.69 4.26 4.68
CA HIS A 304 1.32 2.97 4.95
C HIS A 304 2.60 2.83 4.12
N TRP A 305 3.73 2.74 4.80
CA TRP A 305 5.04 2.64 4.19
C TRP A 305 5.46 1.18 4.04
N PHE A 306 5.88 0.78 2.85
CA PHE A 306 6.23 -0.61 2.56
C PHE A 306 7.70 -0.72 2.13
N ALA A 307 8.44 -1.59 2.81
CA ALA A 307 9.81 -1.95 2.45
C ALA A 307 9.92 -3.47 2.26
N GLY A 308 10.37 -3.91 1.09
CA GLY A 308 10.55 -5.33 0.80
C GLY A 308 10.74 -5.61 -0.69
N PRO A 309 10.98 -6.88 -1.07
CA PRO A 309 11.01 -7.27 -2.47
C PRO A 309 9.60 -7.25 -3.10
N HIS A 310 9.53 -7.39 -4.42
CA HIS A 310 8.28 -7.67 -5.12
C HIS A 310 7.62 -8.92 -4.53
N PRO A 311 6.30 -8.91 -4.21
CA PRO A 311 5.27 -7.97 -4.65
C PRO A 311 4.84 -6.88 -3.64
N ALA A 312 5.76 -6.17 -2.99
CA ALA A 312 5.40 -5.12 -2.00
C ALA A 312 4.48 -3.99 -2.53
N GLY A 313 4.54 -3.70 -3.84
CA GLY A 313 3.74 -2.66 -4.50
C GLY A 313 2.33 -3.11 -4.87
N ASN A 314 2.04 -4.41 -4.77
CA ASN A 314 0.73 -4.93 -5.14
C ASN A 314 -0.30 -4.56 -4.08
N VAL A 315 -1.40 -3.92 -4.52
CA VAL A 315 -2.51 -3.52 -3.65
C VAL A 315 -3.07 -4.69 -2.82
N GLY A 316 -3.16 -5.90 -3.38
CA GLY A 316 -3.63 -7.08 -2.62
C GLY A 316 -2.76 -7.44 -1.42
N ILE A 317 -1.43 -7.26 -1.53
CA ILE A 317 -0.50 -7.47 -0.42
C ILE A 317 -0.67 -6.37 0.64
N GLN A 318 -0.89 -5.13 0.18
CA GLN A 318 -1.13 -4.00 1.07
C GLN A 318 -2.44 -4.18 1.83
N ILE A 319 -3.52 -4.59 1.16
CA ILE A 319 -4.80 -4.95 1.78
C ILE A 319 -4.60 -6.02 2.85
N HIS A 320 -3.89 -7.12 2.52
CA HIS A 320 -3.65 -8.22 3.46
C HIS A 320 -2.96 -7.77 4.77
N HIS A 321 -2.00 -6.85 4.68
CA HIS A 321 -1.22 -6.39 5.83
C HIS A 321 -1.82 -5.19 6.59
N VAL A 322 -2.70 -4.42 5.94
CA VAL A 322 -3.29 -3.21 6.53
C VAL A 322 -4.69 -3.47 7.06
N SER A 323 -5.59 -3.96 6.21
CA SER A 323 -6.98 -4.24 6.56
C SER A 323 -7.49 -5.38 5.67
N SER A 324 -7.21 -6.61 6.08
CA SER A 324 -7.61 -7.80 5.35
C SER A 324 -9.12 -7.87 5.15
N ILE A 325 -9.55 -8.26 3.95
CA ILE A 325 -10.97 -8.48 3.60
C ILE A 325 -11.56 -9.57 4.49
N LYS A 326 -12.74 -9.32 5.10
CA LYS A 326 -13.48 -10.29 5.91
C LYS A 326 -14.88 -10.51 5.34
N GLY A 327 -15.37 -11.76 5.38
CA GLY A 327 -16.75 -12.07 4.99
C GLY A 327 -17.12 -11.53 3.60
N ASN A 328 -18.09 -10.60 3.57
CA ASN A 328 -18.61 -9.96 2.36
C ASN A 328 -18.06 -8.53 2.14
N ASP A 329 -16.96 -8.17 2.78
CA ASP A 329 -16.33 -6.87 2.60
C ASP A 329 -15.99 -6.62 1.13
N LYS A 330 -16.30 -5.41 0.66
CA LYS A 330 -15.88 -4.89 -0.64
C LYS A 330 -14.86 -3.78 -0.41
N VAL A 331 -13.70 -3.89 -1.05
CA VAL A 331 -12.54 -3.01 -0.90
C VAL A 331 -12.07 -2.53 -2.25
#